data_AF-A0A1F9IXW6-F1
#
_entry.id   AF-A0A1F9IXW6-F1
#
_cell.length_a   1.000
_cell.length_b   1.000
_cell.length_c   1.000
_cell.angle_alpha   90.00
_cell.angle_beta   90.00
_cell.angle_gamma   90.00
#
_symmetry.space_group_name_H-M   'P 1'
#
loop_
_entity.id
_entity.type
_entity.pdbx_description
1 polymer ?
#
loop_
_entity_poly.entity_id
_entity_poly.type
_entity_poly.pdbx_seq_one_letter_code
_entity_poly.pdbx_strand_id
1 'polypeptide(L)'
;MAIWLNAALGLKIRHPVSEVVRGRLWHFGAREHKRKRHNFFFGCLLSGDANAIQGEIDRLASPGTEAVITTSDLLALQSTNLKGRLFIPLQAIAQLRKGNFAIEGLDAYFDGLARTAVTDETSLRLLDSKRVALIAGTEISLSPQVYGFLKVLDEADGDEVHKRKIAAALGIAENFRYADIKKHHRTVFDTFVQSDQQGNYWLHPDFLVLERGY
;
A
#
# COMPACT_ATOMS: atom_id res chain seq x y z
N MET A 1 -5.75 21.43 -15.68
CA MET A 1 -6.64 20.30 -16.05
C MET A 1 -6.60 19.18 -15.01
N ALA A 2 -5.41 18.65 -14.73
CA ALA A 2 -5.17 17.55 -13.80
C ALA A 2 -5.67 17.79 -12.35
N ILE A 3 -5.57 19.03 -11.83
CA ILE A 3 -6.05 19.43 -10.49
C ILE A 3 -7.57 19.27 -10.34
N TRP A 4 -8.35 19.71 -11.34
CA TRP A 4 -9.81 19.59 -11.30
C TRP A 4 -10.25 18.13 -11.33
N LEU A 5 -9.60 17.31 -12.16
CA LEU A 5 -9.87 15.88 -12.22
C LEU A 5 -9.53 15.20 -10.89
N ASN A 6 -8.39 15.51 -10.28
CA ASN A 6 -8.01 15.00 -8.97
C ASN A 6 -9.08 15.30 -7.90
N ALA A 7 -9.60 16.54 -7.88
CA ALA A 7 -10.68 16.94 -6.98
C ALA A 7 -12.00 16.21 -7.28
N ALA A 8 -12.37 16.08 -8.56
CA ALA A 8 -13.61 15.41 -8.99
C ALA A 8 -13.62 13.92 -8.62
N LEU A 9 -12.44 13.27 -8.62
CA LEU A 9 -12.26 11.88 -8.21
C LEU A 9 -12.22 11.69 -6.69
N GLY A 10 -12.30 12.75 -5.90
CA GLY A 10 -12.24 12.67 -4.43
C GLY A 10 -10.87 12.25 -3.90
N LEU A 11 -9.82 12.27 -4.74
CA LEU A 11 -8.45 11.88 -4.39
C LEU A 11 -7.70 12.98 -3.61
N LYS A 12 -8.44 13.89 -2.97
CA LYS A 12 -7.86 15.08 -2.33
C LYS A 12 -7.28 14.70 -0.97
N ILE A 13 -6.11 14.07 -0.98
CA ILE A 13 -5.34 13.75 0.24
C ILE A 13 -3.91 14.28 0.06
N ARG A 14 -3.63 15.40 0.73
CA ARG A 14 -2.32 16.00 1.10
C ARG A 14 -1.20 16.16 0.05
N HIS A 15 -1.25 15.56 -1.14
CA HIS A 15 -0.24 15.69 -2.20
C HIS A 15 -0.69 16.63 -3.32
N PRO A 16 0.11 17.65 -3.70
CA PRO A 16 -0.18 18.45 -4.87
C PRO A 16 -0.05 17.57 -6.13
N VAL A 17 -0.95 17.77 -7.08
CA VAL A 17 -0.83 17.15 -8.41
C VAL A 17 0.51 17.55 -9.00
N SER A 18 1.38 16.57 -9.23
CA SER A 18 2.71 16.79 -9.76
C SER A 18 2.73 16.44 -11.24
N GLU A 19 3.22 17.34 -12.09
CA GLU A 19 3.50 17.03 -13.48
C GLU A 19 4.84 16.30 -13.56
N VAL A 20 4.81 15.03 -13.97
CA VAL A 20 5.99 14.16 -14.00
C VAL A 20 6.53 13.98 -15.42
N VAL A 21 5.64 14.06 -16.42
CA VAL A 21 6.02 14.21 -17.83
C VAL A 21 5.23 15.39 -18.38
N ARG A 22 5.96 16.41 -18.84
CA ARG A 22 5.38 17.69 -19.27
C ARG A 22 4.26 17.49 -20.29
N GLY A 23 3.07 17.96 -19.94
CA GLY A 23 1.88 17.94 -20.77
C GLY A 23 1.31 16.54 -21.06
N ARG A 24 1.82 15.49 -20.40
CA ARG A 24 1.48 14.09 -20.74
C ARG A 24 1.14 13.22 -19.55
N LEU A 25 1.80 13.41 -18.41
CA LEU A 25 1.60 12.58 -17.22
C LEU A 25 1.64 13.43 -15.95
N TRP A 26 0.59 13.30 -15.16
CA TRP A 26 0.49 13.88 -13.83
C TRP A 26 0.31 12.77 -12.80
N HIS A 27 1.04 12.88 -11.69
CA HIS A 27 0.84 12.03 -10.52
C HIS A 27 -0.16 12.70 -9.57
N PHE A 28 -1.20 11.96 -9.22
CA PHE A 28 -2.26 12.40 -8.31
C PHE A 28 -1.97 12.06 -6.85
N GLY A 29 -0.94 11.26 -6.60
CA GLY A 29 -0.60 10.75 -5.29
C GLY A 29 -0.85 9.25 -5.20
N ALA A 30 -0.74 8.75 -3.98
CA ALA A 30 -0.98 7.35 -3.69
C ALA A 30 -2.13 7.22 -2.68
N ARG A 31 -2.81 6.09 -2.71
CA ARG A 31 -3.78 5.69 -1.70
C ARG A 31 -3.49 4.27 -1.30
N GLU A 32 -3.53 3.97 -0.01
CA GLU A 32 -3.46 2.60 0.44
C GLU A 32 -4.84 1.93 0.36
N HIS A 33 -4.87 0.74 -0.21
CA HIS A 33 -6.07 -0.09 -0.26
C HIS A 33 -5.67 -1.56 -0.11
N LYS A 34 -6.38 -2.31 0.75
CA LYS A 34 -6.04 -3.71 1.08
C LYS A 34 -4.53 -3.92 1.38
N ARG A 35 -3.90 -2.91 2.00
CA ARG A 35 -2.47 -2.89 2.38
C ARG A 35 -1.50 -2.94 1.19
N LYS A 36 -1.94 -2.41 0.04
CA LYS A 36 -1.13 -2.10 -1.14
C LYS A 36 -1.24 -0.60 -1.42
N ARG A 37 -0.09 0.05 -1.61
CA ARG A 37 -0.04 1.46 -1.97
C ARG A 37 -0.28 1.61 -3.47
N HIS A 38 -1.47 2.07 -3.84
CA HIS A 38 -1.83 2.29 -5.23
C HIS A 38 -1.51 3.71 -5.67
N ASN A 39 -0.75 3.85 -6.75
CA ASN A 39 -0.39 5.15 -7.30
C ASN A 39 -1.32 5.53 -8.44
N PHE A 40 -1.89 6.74 -8.34
CA PHE A 40 -2.83 7.24 -9.33
C PHE A 40 -2.15 8.24 -10.24
N PHE A 41 -2.36 8.05 -11.54
CA PHE A 41 -1.85 8.94 -12.57
C PHE A 41 -2.98 9.40 -13.45
N PHE A 42 -2.83 10.60 -14.01
CA PHE A 42 -3.59 11.05 -15.15
C PHE A 42 -2.67 11.23 -16.35
N GLY A 43 -3.05 10.63 -17.47
CA GLY A 43 -2.29 10.60 -18.69
C GLY A 43 -3.05 11.15 -19.89
N CYS A 44 -2.39 11.91 -20.75
CA CYS A 44 -2.89 12.24 -22.08
C CYS A 44 -1.78 12.12 -23.12
N LEU A 45 -2.14 11.74 -24.35
CA LEU A 45 -1.20 11.55 -25.47
C LEU A 45 -0.05 10.59 -25.10
N LEU A 46 -0.36 9.53 -24.34
CA LEU A 46 0.64 8.66 -23.73
C LEU A 46 1.48 7.90 -24.77
N SER A 47 0.92 7.56 -25.93
CA SER A 47 1.63 6.85 -27.00
C SER A 47 2.78 7.66 -27.61
N GLY A 48 2.72 9.00 -27.52
CA GLY A 48 3.74 9.86 -28.13
C GLY A 48 5.04 10.00 -27.32
N ASP A 49 5.11 9.45 -26.11
CA ASP A 49 6.34 9.43 -25.29
C ASP A 49 6.37 8.26 -24.29
N ALA A 50 6.00 7.08 -24.78
CA ALA A 50 5.70 5.93 -23.93
C ALA A 50 6.91 5.45 -23.10
N ASN A 51 8.14 5.68 -23.58
CA ASN A 51 9.38 5.37 -22.85
C ASN A 51 9.57 6.27 -21.63
N ALA A 52 9.45 7.59 -21.78
CA ALA A 52 9.60 8.50 -20.65
C ALA A 52 8.50 8.28 -19.61
N ILE A 53 7.27 8.02 -20.07
CA ILE A 53 6.12 7.73 -19.21
C ILE A 53 6.35 6.43 -18.41
N GLN A 54 6.83 5.36 -19.06
CA GLN A 54 7.14 4.11 -18.36
C GLN A 54 8.17 4.35 -17.26
N GLY A 55 9.26 5.07 -17.57
CA GLY A 55 10.31 5.38 -16.61
C GLY A 55 9.79 6.13 -15.37
N GLU A 56 8.92 7.12 -15.55
CA GLU A 56 8.34 7.86 -14.43
C GLU A 56 7.33 7.02 -13.63
N ILE A 57 6.53 6.17 -14.29
CA ILE A 57 5.63 5.24 -13.59
C ILE A 57 6.42 4.25 -12.75
N ASP A 58 7.47 3.63 -13.31
CA ASP A 58 8.30 2.65 -12.59
C ASP A 58 9.09 3.28 -11.45
N ARG A 59 9.45 4.56 -11.56
CA ARG A 59 10.09 5.31 -10.47
C ARG A 59 9.14 5.59 -9.31
N LEU A 60 7.85 5.77 -9.58
CA LEU A 60 6.86 6.25 -8.62
C LEU A 60 5.94 5.15 -8.08
N ALA A 61 5.82 4.02 -8.79
CA ALA A 61 4.91 2.94 -8.47
C ALA A 61 5.56 1.58 -8.67
N SER A 62 5.33 0.67 -7.72
CA SER A 62 5.68 -0.73 -7.91
C SER A 62 4.79 -1.36 -9.01
N PRO A 63 5.32 -2.28 -9.83
CA PRO A 63 4.55 -2.89 -10.90
C PRO A 63 3.21 -3.49 -10.41
N GLY A 64 2.11 -3.13 -11.09
CA GLY A 64 0.76 -3.60 -10.77
C GLY A 64 0.07 -2.83 -9.65
N THR A 65 0.69 -1.76 -9.13
CA THR A 65 0.09 -0.87 -8.13
C THR A 65 -0.35 0.47 -8.73
N GLU A 66 0.02 0.72 -9.98
CA GLU A 66 -0.38 1.90 -10.74
C GLU A 66 -1.77 1.76 -11.34
N ALA A 67 -2.53 2.86 -11.30
CA ALA A 67 -3.73 3.05 -12.08
C ALA A 67 -3.59 4.35 -12.87
N VAL A 68 -3.66 4.25 -14.20
CA VAL A 68 -3.52 5.40 -15.09
C VAL A 68 -4.87 5.74 -15.70
N ILE A 69 -5.47 6.83 -15.22
CA ILE A 69 -6.66 7.42 -15.82
C ILE A 69 -6.23 8.15 -17.08
N THR A 70 -6.83 7.87 -18.23
CA THR A 70 -6.31 8.38 -19.51
C THR A 70 -7.39 8.81 -20.47
N THR A 71 -7.05 9.80 -21.30
CA THR A 71 -7.81 10.15 -22.52
C THR A 71 -7.16 9.58 -23.78
N SER A 72 -6.07 8.83 -23.64
CA SER A 72 -5.35 8.24 -24.77
C SER A 72 -6.10 7.01 -25.30
N ASP A 73 -5.97 6.74 -26.59
CA ASP A 73 -6.50 5.54 -27.21
C ASP A 73 -5.83 4.28 -26.62
N LEU A 74 -6.62 3.43 -25.97
CA LEU A 74 -6.12 2.21 -25.35
C LEU A 74 -5.53 1.23 -26.35
N LEU A 75 -6.05 1.17 -27.59
CA LEU A 75 -5.52 0.28 -28.63
C LEU A 75 -4.12 0.73 -29.05
N ALA A 76 -3.91 2.04 -29.21
CA ALA A 76 -2.59 2.59 -29.49
C ALA A 76 -1.58 2.27 -28.37
N LEU A 77 -2.02 2.20 -27.10
CA LEU A 77 -1.14 1.86 -25.96
C LEU A 77 -0.74 0.38 -25.94
N GLN A 78 -1.55 -0.53 -26.48
CA GLN A 78 -1.19 -1.95 -26.58
C GLN A 78 0.05 -2.20 -27.45
N SER A 79 0.34 -1.29 -28.37
CA SER A 79 1.51 -1.33 -29.24
C SER A 79 2.75 -0.65 -28.65
N THR A 80 2.70 -0.21 -27.39
CA THR A 80 3.81 0.45 -26.69
C THR A 80 4.36 -0.41 -25.56
N ASN A 81 5.47 0.02 -24.97
CA ASN A 81 6.05 -0.53 -23.74
C ASN A 81 5.14 -0.35 -22.50
N LEU A 82 4.06 0.43 -22.60
CA LEU A 82 3.06 0.55 -21.55
C LEU A 82 2.01 -0.58 -21.58
N LYS A 83 2.14 -1.54 -22.50
CA LYS A 83 1.29 -2.74 -22.54
C LYS A 83 1.30 -3.46 -21.19
N GLY A 84 0.13 -3.85 -20.71
CA GLY A 84 -0.04 -4.59 -19.45
C GLY A 84 -0.28 -3.70 -18.22
N ARG A 85 -0.19 -2.38 -18.35
CA ARG A 85 -0.58 -1.43 -17.30
C ARG A 85 -2.10 -1.32 -17.19
N LEU A 86 -2.60 -1.02 -15.99
CA LEU A 86 -4.02 -0.72 -15.79
C LEU A 86 -4.34 0.69 -16.31
N PHE A 87 -5.05 0.74 -17.43
CA PHE A 87 -5.59 1.97 -17.99
C PHE A 87 -7.09 2.09 -17.76
N ILE A 88 -7.51 3.24 -17.24
CA ILE A 88 -8.91 3.56 -17.01
C ILE A 88 -9.29 4.72 -17.93
N PRO A 89 -10.11 4.49 -18.97
CA PRO A 89 -10.57 5.59 -19.83
C PRO A 89 -11.35 6.62 -19.02
N LEU A 90 -10.98 7.88 -19.12
CA LEU A 90 -11.70 8.97 -18.45
C LEU A 90 -13.17 9.01 -18.89
N GLN A 91 -13.45 8.66 -20.14
CA GLN A 91 -14.81 8.55 -20.67
C GLN A 91 -15.64 7.48 -19.93
N ALA A 92 -15.04 6.36 -19.54
CA ALA A 92 -15.74 5.31 -18.80
C ALA A 92 -16.17 5.82 -17.41
N ILE A 93 -15.28 6.54 -16.71
CA ILE A 93 -15.57 7.19 -15.44
C ILE A 93 -16.72 8.20 -15.59
N ALA A 94 -16.67 9.04 -16.63
CA ALA A 94 -17.70 10.04 -16.90
C ALA A 94 -19.08 9.43 -17.20
N GLN A 95 -19.13 8.30 -17.93
CA GLN A 95 -20.38 7.61 -18.26
C GLN A 95 -21.01 6.93 -17.05
N LEU A 96 -20.20 6.30 -16.19
CA LEU A 96 -20.71 5.70 -14.94
C LEU A 96 -21.35 6.74 -14.02
N ARG A 97 -20.72 7.91 -13.88
CA ARG A 97 -21.31 9.03 -13.11
C ARG A 97 -22.60 9.57 -13.73
N LYS A 98 -22.72 9.63 -15.06
CA LYS A 98 -23.97 10.04 -15.74
C LYS A 98 -25.13 9.08 -15.48
N GLY A 99 -24.84 7.80 -15.26
CA GLY A 99 -25.83 6.79 -14.89
C GLY A 99 -26.25 6.82 -13.41
N ASN A 100 -25.88 7.84 -12.64
CA ASN A 100 -26.02 7.90 -11.17
C ASN A 100 -25.36 6.73 -10.43
N PHE A 101 -24.43 6.01 -11.06
CA PHE A 101 -23.59 5.06 -10.36
C PHE A 101 -22.54 5.86 -9.58
N ALA A 102 -22.59 5.75 -8.24
CA ALA A 102 -21.49 6.17 -7.40
C ALA A 102 -20.29 5.27 -7.71
N ILE A 103 -19.19 5.85 -8.18
CA ILE A 103 -17.90 5.17 -8.14
C ILE A 103 -17.47 5.24 -6.68
N GLU A 104 -17.96 4.31 -5.86
CA GLU A 104 -17.50 4.11 -4.48
C GLU A 104 -16.07 3.58 -4.52
N GLY A 105 -15.11 4.49 -4.67
CA GLY A 105 -13.68 4.17 -4.74
C GLY A 105 -13.25 3.54 -6.06
N LEU A 106 -12.04 3.91 -6.52
CA LEU A 106 -11.35 3.22 -7.63
C LEU A 106 -10.98 1.76 -7.26
N ASP A 107 -11.13 1.43 -5.98
CA ASP A 107 -10.94 0.14 -5.32
C ASP A 107 -11.60 -1.04 -6.07
N ALA A 108 -12.81 -0.85 -6.60
CA ALA A 108 -13.53 -1.89 -7.35
C ALA A 108 -12.84 -2.32 -8.66
N TYR A 109 -11.98 -1.46 -9.24
CA TYR A 109 -11.22 -1.79 -10.46
C TYR A 109 -10.00 -2.68 -10.19
N PHE A 110 -9.57 -2.79 -8.93
CA PHE A 110 -8.43 -3.64 -8.55
C PHE A 110 -8.85 -5.09 -8.26
N ASP A 111 -10.13 -5.37 -8.00
CA ASP A 111 -10.63 -6.72 -7.70
C ASP A 111 -10.69 -7.67 -8.92
N GLY A 112 -10.19 -7.24 -10.08
CA GLY A 112 -10.08 -8.06 -11.31
C GLY A 112 -8.66 -8.31 -11.81
N LEU A 113 -7.63 -7.72 -11.19
CA LEU A 113 -6.25 -7.88 -11.67
C LEU A 113 -5.59 -9.09 -11.02
N ALA A 114 -5.51 -10.16 -11.82
CA ALA A 114 -4.67 -11.37 -11.76
C ALA A 114 -4.24 -11.90 -10.37
N ARG A 115 -4.44 -13.21 -10.18
CA ARG A 115 -3.86 -13.98 -9.06
C ARG A 115 -2.40 -13.57 -8.84
N THR A 116 -2.14 -13.15 -7.61
CA THR A 116 -0.82 -12.76 -7.12
C THR A 116 0.21 -13.79 -7.56
N ALA A 117 1.14 -13.38 -8.42
CA ALA A 117 2.39 -14.10 -8.59
C ALA A 117 3.04 -14.26 -7.20
N VAL A 118 3.85 -15.30 -7.01
CA VAL A 118 4.61 -15.50 -5.77
C VAL A 118 5.44 -14.24 -5.52
N THR A 119 4.96 -13.37 -4.62
CA THR A 119 5.60 -12.11 -4.25
C THR A 119 6.60 -12.42 -3.17
N ASP A 120 7.79 -11.85 -3.21
CA ASP A 120 8.75 -11.81 -2.10
C ASP A 120 8.35 -10.80 -1.00
N GLU A 121 7.05 -10.58 -0.82
CA GLU A 121 6.47 -9.59 0.09
C GLU A 121 6.82 -9.90 1.55
N THR A 122 7.32 -8.90 2.27
CA THR A 122 7.54 -8.95 3.72
C THR A 122 6.67 -7.90 4.39
N SER A 123 5.58 -8.33 5.04
CA SER A 123 4.58 -7.41 5.62
C SER A 123 3.78 -8.06 6.74
N LEU A 124 3.21 -7.24 7.64
CA LEU A 124 2.25 -7.70 8.66
C LEU A 124 0.81 -7.66 8.14
N ARG A 125 0.61 -7.69 6.82
CA ARG A 125 -0.66 -7.35 6.19
C ARG A 125 -1.81 -8.33 6.48
N LEU A 126 -1.49 -9.53 6.94
CA LEU A 126 -2.45 -10.61 7.22
C LEU A 126 -2.66 -10.82 8.73
N LEU A 127 -2.19 -9.88 9.56
CA LEU A 127 -2.25 -9.98 11.01
C LEU A 127 -3.69 -10.15 11.51
N ASP A 128 -4.62 -9.27 11.10
CA ASP A 128 -6.01 -9.32 11.58
C ASP A 128 -6.91 -10.31 10.84
N SER A 129 -6.61 -10.60 9.58
CA SER A 129 -7.44 -11.49 8.76
C SER A 129 -7.10 -12.98 8.99
N LYS A 130 -5.82 -13.31 9.18
CA LYS A 130 -5.34 -14.69 9.27
C LYS A 130 -4.42 -14.98 10.46
N ARG A 131 -3.98 -13.98 11.24
CA ARG A 131 -2.91 -14.11 12.25
C ARG A 131 -1.61 -14.66 11.66
N VAL A 132 -1.22 -14.09 10.53
CA VAL A 132 -0.04 -14.49 9.75
C VAL A 132 0.85 -13.26 9.50
N ALA A 133 2.16 -13.45 9.61
CA ALA A 133 3.16 -12.52 9.07
C ALA A 133 3.67 -13.04 7.72
N LEU A 134 3.84 -12.15 6.74
CA LEU A 134 4.49 -12.49 5.46
C LEU A 134 5.97 -12.13 5.56
N ILE A 135 6.85 -13.07 5.24
CA ILE A 135 8.29 -12.80 5.11
C ILE A 135 8.78 -13.41 3.81
N ALA A 136 9.31 -12.59 2.91
CA ALA A 136 9.75 -12.99 1.58
C ALA A 136 8.71 -13.86 0.84
N GLY A 137 7.43 -13.51 0.96
CA GLY A 137 6.31 -14.26 0.37
C GLY A 137 5.81 -15.47 1.14
N THR A 138 6.48 -15.84 2.22
CA THR A 138 6.11 -16.99 3.04
C THR A 138 5.13 -16.58 4.13
N GLU A 139 3.98 -17.25 4.20
CA GLU A 139 3.01 -17.11 5.30
C GLU A 139 3.54 -17.82 6.56
N ILE A 140 3.88 -17.05 7.60
CA ILE A 140 4.26 -17.55 8.92
C ILE A 140 3.07 -17.39 9.87
N SER A 141 2.46 -18.50 10.28
CA SER A 141 1.40 -18.50 11.30
C SER A 141 1.95 -18.06 12.64
N LEU A 142 1.23 -17.18 13.33
CA LEU A 142 1.65 -16.57 14.59
C LEU A 142 0.90 -17.19 15.77
N SER A 143 1.60 -17.42 16.88
CA SER A 143 0.94 -17.75 18.14
C SER A 143 0.08 -16.58 18.64
N PRO A 144 -0.95 -16.82 19.46
CA PRO A 144 -1.80 -15.75 20.00
C PRO A 144 -1.00 -14.66 20.74
N GLN A 145 0.06 -15.07 21.44
CA GLN A 145 0.94 -14.16 22.18
C GLN A 145 1.76 -13.26 21.24
N VAL A 146 2.29 -13.80 20.14
CA VAL A 146 3.06 -13.02 19.15
C VAL A 146 2.15 -12.12 18.33
N TYR A 147 0.96 -12.62 17.94
CA TYR A 147 -0.07 -11.79 17.32
C TYR A 147 -0.41 -10.58 18.20
N GLY A 148 -0.71 -10.80 19.48
CA GLY A 148 -1.03 -9.71 20.40
C GLY A 148 0.12 -8.73 20.58
N PHE A 149 1.36 -9.23 20.63
CA PHE A 149 2.55 -8.37 20.74
C PHE A 149 2.67 -7.45 19.53
N LEU A 150 2.63 -8.03 18.32
CA LEU A 150 2.74 -7.26 17.08
C LEU A 150 1.57 -6.30 16.90
N LYS A 151 0.37 -6.68 17.31
CA LYS A 151 -0.81 -5.82 17.26
C LYS A 151 -0.66 -4.57 18.12
N VAL A 152 -0.12 -4.71 19.33
CA VAL A 152 0.14 -3.57 20.21
C VAL A 152 1.13 -2.58 19.58
N LEU A 153 2.13 -3.09 18.86
CA LEU A 153 3.09 -2.23 18.15
C LEU A 153 2.49 -1.62 16.87
N ASP A 154 1.67 -2.37 16.14
CA ASP A 154 0.93 -1.91 14.96
C ASP A 154 -0.05 -0.78 15.33
N GLU A 155 -0.73 -0.91 16.47
CA GLU A 155 -1.63 0.12 17.01
C GLU A 155 -0.89 1.35 17.55
N ALA A 156 0.41 1.22 17.86
CA ALA A 156 1.25 2.33 18.29
C ALA A 156 1.82 3.15 17.12
N ASP A 157 1.59 2.73 15.87
CA ASP A 157 1.92 3.49 14.65
C ASP A 157 3.37 4.00 14.60
N GLY A 158 4.30 3.18 15.09
CA GLY A 158 5.73 3.48 15.11
C GLY A 158 6.24 4.22 16.34
N ASP A 159 5.36 4.59 17.25
CA ASP A 159 5.77 5.04 18.58
C ASP A 159 6.36 3.89 19.39
N GLU A 160 7.31 4.24 20.25
CA GLU A 160 7.94 3.32 21.18
C GLU A 160 6.94 2.85 22.25
N VAL A 161 6.85 1.53 22.44
CA VAL A 161 5.98 0.90 23.43
C VAL A 161 6.81 0.20 24.51
N HIS A 162 6.69 0.70 25.74
CA HIS A 162 7.35 0.09 26.88
C HIS A 162 6.76 -1.30 27.22
N LYS A 163 7.61 -2.25 27.61
CA LYS A 163 7.26 -3.65 27.90
C LYS A 163 6.07 -3.83 28.85
N ARG A 164 5.89 -2.95 29.84
CA ARG A 164 4.75 -3.00 30.76
C ARG A 164 3.41 -2.81 30.05
N LYS A 165 3.34 -1.91 29.07
CA LYS A 165 2.13 -1.66 28.27
C LYS A 165 1.80 -2.88 27.40
N ILE A 166 2.82 -3.53 26.86
CA ILE A 166 2.68 -4.79 26.11
C ILE A 166 2.21 -5.92 27.04
N ALA A 167 2.79 -6.06 28.24
CA ALA A 167 2.40 -7.06 29.22
C ALA A 167 0.91 -6.92 29.60
N ALA A 168 0.48 -5.69 29.87
CA ALA A 168 -0.90 -5.37 30.20
C ALA A 168 -1.86 -5.72 29.06
N ALA A 169 -1.53 -5.36 27.82
CA ALA A 169 -2.35 -5.68 26.65
C ALA A 169 -2.42 -7.19 26.36
N LEU A 170 -1.37 -7.94 26.69
CA LEU A 170 -1.31 -9.39 26.52
C LEU A 170 -1.88 -10.17 27.72
N GLY A 171 -2.21 -9.50 28.83
CA GLY A 171 -2.65 -10.15 30.07
C GLY A 171 -1.59 -11.05 30.71
N ILE A 172 -0.30 -10.74 30.51
CA ILE A 172 0.84 -11.50 31.05
C ILE A 172 1.55 -10.72 32.16
N ALA A 173 2.40 -11.42 32.93
CA ALA A 173 3.16 -10.79 34.00
C ALA A 173 4.14 -9.72 33.47
N GLU A 174 4.25 -8.58 34.17
CA GLU A 174 5.11 -7.45 33.76
C GLU A 174 6.60 -7.79 33.66
N ASN A 175 7.02 -8.85 34.36
CA ASN A 175 8.39 -9.34 34.38
C ASN A 175 8.69 -10.35 33.26
N PHE A 176 7.81 -10.49 32.25
CA PHE A 176 8.06 -11.38 31.13
C PHE A 176 9.40 -11.04 30.45
N ARG A 177 10.13 -12.07 30.05
CA ARG A 177 11.36 -11.89 29.28
C ARG A 177 11.01 -11.89 27.80
N TYR A 178 11.32 -10.79 27.13
CA TYR A 178 11.18 -10.67 25.68
C TYR A 178 11.85 -11.82 24.92
N ALA A 179 13.01 -12.30 25.42
CA ALA A 179 13.72 -13.44 24.85
C ALA A 179 12.86 -14.71 24.77
N ASP A 180 11.95 -14.94 25.73
CA ASP A 180 11.12 -16.16 25.79
C ASP A 180 10.03 -16.12 24.70
N ILE A 181 9.45 -14.93 24.47
CA ILE A 181 8.47 -14.69 23.40
C ILE A 181 9.17 -14.73 22.03
N LYS A 182 10.31 -14.05 21.91
CA LYS A 182 11.11 -13.99 20.67
C LYS A 182 11.57 -15.37 20.22
N LYS A 183 11.92 -16.28 21.15
CA LYS A 183 12.41 -17.63 20.83
C LYS A 183 11.45 -18.41 19.92
N HIS A 184 10.14 -18.24 20.10
CA HIS A 184 9.14 -19.01 19.36
C HIS A 184 8.94 -18.52 17.92
N HIS A 185 9.20 -17.23 17.64
CA HIS A 185 9.02 -16.63 16.32
C HIS A 185 10.18 -15.67 15.99
N ARG A 186 11.41 -16.14 16.16
CA ARG A 186 12.61 -15.30 16.08
C ARG A 186 12.70 -14.51 14.78
N THR A 187 12.47 -15.16 13.65
CA THR A 187 12.49 -14.53 12.32
C THR A 187 11.51 -13.37 12.23
N VAL A 188 10.31 -13.51 12.79
CA VAL A 188 9.28 -12.45 12.78
C VAL A 188 9.74 -11.25 13.60
N PHE A 189 10.31 -11.47 14.78
CA PHE A 189 10.84 -10.38 15.60
C PHE A 189 12.09 -9.73 15.00
N ASP A 190 13.02 -10.52 14.46
CA ASP A 190 14.23 -10.02 13.80
C ASP A 190 13.89 -9.19 12.55
N THR A 191 12.78 -9.52 11.86
CA THR A 191 12.29 -8.76 10.71
C THR A 191 11.51 -7.52 11.14
N PHE A 192 10.51 -7.64 12.00
CA PHE A 192 9.52 -6.57 12.20
C PHE A 192 9.75 -5.69 13.43
N VAL A 193 10.53 -6.12 14.42
CA VAL A 193 10.55 -5.49 15.75
C VAL A 193 11.95 -5.00 16.10
N GLN A 194 12.04 -3.72 16.44
CA GLN A 194 13.21 -3.12 17.08
C GLN A 194 12.97 -2.93 18.58
N SER A 195 14.07 -2.85 19.33
CA SER A 195 14.04 -2.67 20.77
C SER A 195 15.25 -1.91 21.27
N ASP A 196 15.10 -1.16 22.35
CA ASP A 196 16.20 -0.54 23.06
C ASP A 196 16.66 -1.35 24.28
N GLN A 197 17.64 -0.82 25.02
CA GLN A 197 18.09 -1.41 26.29
C GLN A 197 17.21 -1.02 27.49
N GLN A 198 16.27 -0.09 27.31
CA GLN A 198 15.40 0.46 28.35
C GLN A 198 14.09 -0.33 28.48
N GLY A 199 13.81 -1.23 27.52
CA GLY A 199 12.63 -2.09 27.50
C GLY A 199 11.49 -1.53 26.66
N ASN A 200 11.80 -0.65 25.71
CA ASN A 200 10.87 -0.19 24.68
C ASN A 200 11.02 -1.01 23.40
N TYR A 201 9.91 -1.16 22.69
CA TYR A 201 9.79 -1.89 21.44
C TYR A 201 8.98 -1.08 20.44
N TRP A 202 9.34 -1.14 19.16
CA TRP A 202 8.60 -0.50 18.07
C TRP A 202 8.70 -1.35 16.81
N LEU A 203 7.79 -1.14 15.86
CA LEU A 203 7.91 -1.75 14.54
C LEU A 203 9.04 -1.09 13.76
N HIS A 204 9.79 -1.87 12.99
CA HIS A 204 10.80 -1.32 12.10
C HIS A 204 10.16 -0.26 11.18
N PRO A 205 10.81 0.90 10.96
CA PRO A 205 10.25 1.98 10.14
C PRO A 205 9.82 1.52 8.74
N ASP A 206 10.59 0.61 8.15
CA ASP A 206 10.30 0.00 6.83
C ASP A 206 8.97 -0.78 6.76
N PHE A 207 8.40 -1.15 7.91
CA PHE A 207 7.14 -1.90 8.01
C PHE A 207 6.02 -1.14 8.73
N LEU A 208 6.23 0.15 9.01
CA LEU A 208 5.15 1.02 9.45
C LEU A 208 4.15 1.19 8.31
N VAL A 209 2.93 0.73 8.55
CA VAL A 209 1.79 0.95 7.68
C VAL A 209 1.48 2.45 7.76
N LEU A 210 1.95 3.20 6.78
CA LEU A 210 1.77 4.65 6.68
C LEU A 210 0.32 5.08 6.37
N GLU A 211 -0.72 4.47 6.96
CA GLU A 211 -2.10 4.99 6.85
C GLU A 211 -3.00 4.63 8.06
N ARG A 212 -3.09 5.54 9.03
CA ARG A 212 -4.36 5.83 9.75
C ARG A 212 -4.63 7.33 9.76
N GLY A 213 -5.15 7.84 8.64
CA GLY A 213 -5.68 9.19 8.53
C GLY A 213 -7.20 9.21 8.54
N TYR A 214 -7.76 9.78 9.61
CA TYR A 214 -9.17 10.18 9.75
C TYR A 214 -9.75 10.90 8.52
#